data_AF-A0A9N9UJU4-F1
#
_entry.id   AF-A0A9N9UJU4-F1
#
_cell.length_a   1.000
_cell.length_b   1.000
_cell.length_c   1.000
_cell.angle_alpha   90.00
_cell.angle_beta   90.00
_cell.angle_gamma   90.00
#
_symmetry.space_group_name_H-M   'P 1'
#
loop_
_entity.id
_entity.type
_entity.pdbx_description
1 polymer ?
#
loop_
_entity_poly.entity_id
_entity_poly.type
_entity_poly.pdbx_seq_one_letter_code
_entity_poly.pdbx_strand_id
1 'polypeptide(L)'
;MTTPNKKHLSVSKGCDDEQKNERRAKVSFGEDTRANRALYETDKSNDNGATDAQLKRKIRNRDAQRAHRERKERRLKSLEEALKRLEQSQVHTERENERLKNDLQVKTVENKVLKATTSSSGDVGAEHFVIGSPPRLSSAIFIPNVLGGHGEQIGGLQSIPSESQRRLSPSAAWDYVVQHELYKRGAIDMSSLGTHVRKYARCNGNGPIFYVSDINKAIQESLVERSNSLMEENDS
;
A
#
# COMPACT_ATOMS: atom_id res chain seq x y z
N MET A 1 -3.62 -10.96 -52.13
CA MET A 1 -2.46 -11.33 -51.28
C MET A 1 -2.41 -10.40 -50.09
N THR A 2 -2.06 -10.97 -48.93
CA THR A 2 -1.59 -10.32 -47.69
C THR A 2 -2.66 -9.87 -46.68
N THR A 3 -2.51 -10.41 -45.47
CA THR A 3 -3.39 -10.46 -44.29
C THR A 3 -3.18 -9.28 -43.32
N PRO A 4 -4.11 -9.03 -42.36
CA PRO A 4 -3.87 -8.10 -41.27
C PRO A 4 -3.14 -8.78 -40.09
N ASN A 5 -2.08 -8.13 -39.63
CA ASN A 5 -1.19 -8.58 -38.56
C ASN A 5 -1.85 -8.37 -37.17
N LYS A 6 -2.34 -9.44 -36.55
CA LYS A 6 -2.73 -9.47 -35.13
C LYS A 6 -1.46 -9.45 -34.27
N LYS A 7 -1.08 -8.25 -33.81
CA LYS A 7 -0.11 -8.15 -32.71
C LYS A 7 -0.81 -8.47 -31.40
N HIS A 8 -0.54 -9.67 -30.93
CA HIS A 8 -0.93 -10.21 -29.64
C HIS A 8 -0.47 -9.27 -28.52
N LEU A 9 -1.42 -8.74 -27.75
CA LEU A 9 -1.17 -8.02 -26.51
C LEU A 9 -0.68 -9.05 -25.47
N SER A 10 0.63 -9.21 -25.34
CA SER A 10 1.19 -9.96 -24.20
C SER A 10 1.14 -9.06 -22.98
N VAL A 11 0.11 -9.27 -22.17
CA VAL A 11 0.05 -8.84 -20.76
C VAL A 11 1.34 -9.32 -20.09
N SER A 12 2.14 -8.38 -19.60
CA SER A 12 3.30 -8.63 -18.77
C SER A 12 2.85 -9.38 -17.52
N LYS A 13 3.07 -10.69 -17.52
CA LYS A 13 2.95 -11.55 -16.35
C LYS A 13 3.99 -11.07 -15.33
N GLY A 14 3.51 -10.60 -14.18
CA GLY A 14 4.36 -10.24 -13.06
C GLY A 14 5.30 -11.39 -12.72
N CYS A 15 6.58 -11.07 -12.60
CA CYS A 15 7.60 -11.98 -12.12
C CYS A 15 7.46 -12.15 -10.61
N ASP A 16 6.41 -12.85 -10.19
CA ASP A 16 6.28 -13.42 -8.84
C ASP A 16 6.73 -14.89 -8.90
N ASP A 17 8.02 -15.11 -9.13
CA ASP A 17 8.67 -16.42 -8.94
C ASP A 17 9.81 -16.27 -7.91
N GLU A 18 9.47 -15.69 -6.76
CA GLU A 18 10.29 -15.71 -5.56
C GLU A 18 9.86 -16.89 -4.68
N GLN A 19 9.99 -18.12 -5.18
CA GLN A 19 9.72 -19.32 -4.36
C GLN A 19 10.41 -20.59 -4.90
N LYS A 20 11.66 -20.77 -4.47
CA LYS A 20 12.41 -22.03 -4.23
C LYS A 20 13.89 -21.88 -4.61
N ASN A 21 14.62 -21.12 -3.80
CA ASN A 21 16.01 -21.51 -3.55
C ASN A 21 16.31 -21.50 -2.05
N GLU A 22 15.40 -22.10 -1.27
CA GLU A 22 15.72 -22.60 0.06
C GLU A 22 16.32 -24.01 -0.05
N ARG A 23 17.29 -24.19 -0.96
CA ARG A 23 18.38 -25.09 -0.61
C ARG A 23 19.21 -24.30 0.37
N ARG A 24 18.78 -24.37 1.64
CA ARG A 24 19.62 -24.26 2.82
C ARG A 24 21.02 -24.70 2.41
N ALA A 25 21.86 -23.74 2.05
CA ALA A 25 23.29 -23.95 2.03
C ALA A 25 23.54 -24.29 3.48
N LYS A 26 23.56 -25.60 3.77
CA LYS A 26 24.14 -26.14 4.97
C LYS A 26 25.55 -25.58 4.89
N VAL A 27 25.77 -24.42 5.50
CA VAL A 27 27.09 -24.00 5.92
C VAL A 27 27.47 -25.17 6.78
N SER A 28 28.24 -26.10 6.20
CA SER A 28 28.72 -27.29 6.86
C SER A 28 29.56 -26.77 8.01
N PHE A 29 28.90 -26.69 9.16
CA PHE A 29 29.55 -26.39 10.41
C PHE A 29 30.40 -27.63 10.72
N GLY A 30 31.64 -27.57 10.27
CA GLY A 30 32.55 -28.70 10.24
C GLY A 30 32.86 -29.13 8.81
N GLU A 31 34.16 -29.21 8.53
CA GLU A 31 34.75 -30.04 7.46
C GLU A 31 34.93 -29.43 6.06
N ASP A 32 35.70 -28.35 5.96
CA ASP A 32 36.68 -28.22 4.88
C ASP A 32 37.86 -29.20 5.14
N THR A 33 37.60 -30.51 5.26
CA THR A 33 38.59 -31.49 5.75
C THR A 33 39.87 -31.51 4.95
N ARG A 34 39.81 -31.33 3.63
CA ARG A 34 41.01 -31.39 2.79
C ARG A 34 41.92 -30.18 2.98
N ALA A 35 41.35 -28.98 2.98
CA ALA A 35 42.12 -27.74 3.19
C ALA A 35 42.58 -27.63 4.65
N ASN A 36 41.73 -28.01 5.60
CA ASN A 36 42.05 -27.98 7.02
C ASN A 36 43.07 -29.05 7.41
N ARG A 37 43.03 -30.23 6.79
CA ARG A 37 44.06 -31.28 6.96
C ARG A 37 45.40 -30.83 6.40
N ALA A 38 45.42 -30.27 5.18
CA ALA A 38 46.65 -29.74 4.59
C ALA A 38 47.25 -28.62 5.45
N LEU A 39 46.41 -27.76 6.04
CA LEU A 39 46.84 -26.71 6.95
C LEU A 39 47.33 -27.22 8.28
N TYR A 40 46.67 -28.23 8.83
CA TYR A 40 47.14 -28.89 10.03
C TYR A 40 48.53 -29.51 9.83
N GLU A 41 48.75 -30.21 8.72
CA GLU A 41 50.06 -30.79 8.37
C GLU A 41 51.14 -29.70 8.17
N THR A 42 50.76 -28.57 7.55
CA THR A 42 51.68 -27.43 7.35
C THR A 42 52.01 -26.72 8.67
N ASP A 43 51.01 -26.42 9.51
CA ASP A 43 51.24 -25.75 10.81
C ASP A 43 51.98 -26.67 11.79
N LYS A 44 51.73 -27.99 11.75
CA LYS A 44 52.41 -28.98 12.59
C LYS A 44 53.89 -29.14 12.24
N SER A 45 54.23 -29.11 10.95
CA SER A 45 55.64 -29.21 10.50
C SER A 45 56.43 -27.93 10.77
N ASN A 46 55.75 -26.78 10.80
CA ASN A 46 56.37 -25.47 11.03
C ASN A 46 56.51 -25.12 12.52
N ASP A 47 55.69 -25.73 13.39
CA ASP A 47 55.68 -25.49 14.83
C ASP A 47 55.68 -26.81 15.61
N ASN A 48 56.87 -27.42 15.70
CA ASN A 48 57.09 -28.69 16.39
C ASN A 48 56.87 -28.62 17.92
N GLY A 49 56.68 -27.42 18.48
CA GLY A 49 56.43 -27.19 19.91
C GLY A 49 54.95 -27.00 20.28
N ALA A 50 54.08 -26.78 19.30
CA ALA A 50 52.65 -26.58 19.54
C ALA A 50 51.93 -27.90 19.86
N THR A 51 51.08 -27.86 20.89
CA THR A 51 50.19 -28.98 21.21
C THR A 51 49.13 -29.16 20.12
N ASP A 52 48.65 -30.38 19.93
CA ASP A 52 47.57 -30.70 18.98
C ASP A 52 46.31 -29.84 19.20
N ALA A 53 45.99 -29.52 20.46
CA ALA A 53 44.89 -28.64 20.82
C ALA A 53 45.09 -27.20 20.32
N GLN A 54 46.31 -26.67 20.39
CA GLN A 54 46.64 -25.32 19.89
C GLN A 54 46.55 -25.26 18.37
N LEU A 55 47.07 -26.27 17.66
CA LEU A 55 46.98 -26.37 16.20
C LEU A 55 45.52 -26.40 15.72
N LYS A 56 44.68 -27.24 16.34
CA LYS A 56 43.23 -27.30 16.03
C LYS A 56 42.52 -25.97 16.28
N ARG A 57 42.87 -25.25 17.35
CA ARG A 57 42.28 -23.93 17.65
C ARG A 57 42.68 -22.88 16.62
N LYS A 58 43.95 -22.86 16.19
CA LYS A 58 44.46 -21.94 15.17
C LYS A 58 43.71 -22.10 13.85
N ILE A 59 43.52 -23.35 13.40
CA ILE A 59 42.77 -23.67 12.17
C ILE A 59 41.32 -23.22 12.28
N ARG A 60 40.63 -23.58 13.37
CA ARG A 60 39.23 -23.16 13.60
C ARG A 60 39.06 -21.64 13.58
N ASN A 61 39.97 -20.90 14.22
CA ASN A 61 39.94 -19.44 14.20
C ASN A 61 40.14 -18.88 12.79
N ARG A 62 41.03 -19.49 12.01
CA ARG A 62 41.30 -19.10 10.63
C ARG A 62 40.07 -19.32 9.75
N ASP A 63 39.41 -20.46 9.89
CA ASP A 63 38.18 -20.78 9.18
C ASP A 63 37.03 -19.87 9.62
N ALA A 64 36.89 -19.63 10.92
CA ALA A 64 35.91 -18.69 11.45
C ALA A 64 36.11 -17.28 10.88
N GLN A 65 37.37 -16.83 10.76
CA GLN A 65 37.70 -15.53 10.16
C GLN A 65 37.43 -15.51 8.65
N ARG A 66 37.71 -16.60 7.93
CA ARG A 66 37.34 -16.73 6.51
C ARG A 66 35.83 -16.66 6.36
N ALA A 67 35.08 -17.45 7.11
CA ALA A 67 33.62 -17.47 7.04
C ALA A 67 33.02 -16.11 7.43
N HIS A 68 33.61 -15.39 8.39
CA HIS A 68 33.19 -14.05 8.73
C HIS A 68 33.44 -13.06 7.58
N ARG A 69 34.64 -13.06 6.98
CA ARG A 69 34.97 -12.23 5.82
C ARG A 69 34.03 -12.52 4.65
N GLU A 70 33.84 -13.79 4.32
CA GLU A 70 32.98 -14.21 3.23
C GLU A 70 31.50 -13.85 3.48
N ARG A 71 31.00 -13.97 4.72
CA ARG A 71 29.65 -13.48 5.07
C ARG A 71 29.54 -11.97 4.92
N LYS A 72 30.56 -11.22 5.31
CA LYS A 72 30.60 -9.75 5.15
C LYS A 72 30.60 -9.36 3.67
N GLU A 73 31.42 -10.00 2.86
CA GLU A 73 31.49 -9.79 1.40
C GLU A 73 30.16 -10.13 0.72
N ARG A 74 29.52 -11.25 1.09
CA ARG A 74 28.17 -11.58 0.58
C ARG A 74 27.13 -10.52 0.93
N ARG A 75 27.14 -9.99 2.17
CA ARG A 75 26.22 -8.92 2.57
C ARG A 75 26.49 -7.64 1.80
N LEU A 76 27.75 -7.25 1.63
CA LEU A 76 28.11 -6.07 0.82
C LEU A 76 27.62 -6.23 -0.61
N LYS A 77 27.89 -7.37 -1.24
CA LYS A 77 27.42 -7.67 -2.59
C LYS A 77 25.89 -7.66 -2.69
N SER A 78 25.20 -8.25 -1.72
CA SER A 78 23.73 -8.23 -1.68
C SER A 78 23.17 -6.81 -1.54
N LEU A 79 23.83 -5.93 -0.78
CA LEU A 79 23.45 -4.52 -0.67
C LEU A 79 23.71 -3.76 -1.97
N GLU A 80 24.85 -3.99 -2.62
CA GLU A 80 25.18 -3.41 -3.94
C GLU A 80 24.16 -3.84 -5.01
N GLU A 81 23.78 -5.12 -5.02
CA GLU A 81 22.74 -5.65 -5.91
C GLU A 81 21.36 -5.05 -5.61
N ALA A 82 21.01 -4.89 -4.33
CA ALA A 82 19.76 -4.26 -3.92
C ALA A 82 19.71 -2.78 -4.34
N LEU A 83 20.80 -2.04 -4.16
CA LEU A 83 20.92 -0.65 -4.62
C LEU A 83 20.77 -0.55 -6.14
N LYS A 84 21.47 -1.40 -6.89
CA LYS A 84 21.36 -1.44 -8.35
C LYS A 84 19.93 -1.75 -8.81
N ARG A 85 19.23 -2.67 -8.14
CA ARG A 85 17.82 -2.98 -8.42
C ARG A 85 16.92 -1.78 -8.14
N LEU A 86 17.13 -1.09 -7.02
CA LEU A 86 16.34 0.08 -6.64
C LEU A 86 16.53 1.22 -7.65
N GLU A 87 17.77 1.48 -8.05
CA GLU A 87 18.12 2.49 -9.06
C GLU A 87 17.50 2.14 -10.43
N GLN A 88 17.57 0.88 -10.86
CA GLN A 88 16.91 0.42 -12.09
C GLN A 88 15.38 0.61 -12.03
N SER A 89 14.77 0.29 -10.89
CA SER A 89 13.33 0.50 -10.67
C SER A 89 12.97 1.97 -10.72
N GLN A 90 13.75 2.83 -10.07
CA GLN A 90 13.54 4.28 -10.08
C GLN A 90 13.59 4.82 -11.51
N VAL A 91 14.66 4.51 -12.25
CA VAL A 91 14.82 4.95 -13.64
C VAL A 91 13.68 4.43 -14.52
N HIS A 92 13.21 3.19 -14.30
CA HIS A 92 12.07 2.66 -15.02
C HIS A 92 10.78 3.44 -14.74
N THR A 93 10.48 3.71 -13.47
CA THR A 93 9.31 4.50 -13.06
C THR A 93 9.38 5.94 -13.57
N GLU A 94 10.55 6.57 -13.53
CA GLU A 94 10.77 7.92 -14.05
C GLU A 94 10.46 7.99 -15.56
N ARG A 95 10.97 7.03 -16.35
CA ARG A 95 10.66 6.93 -17.78
C ARG A 95 9.17 6.76 -18.06
N GLU A 96 8.50 5.89 -17.31
CA GLU A 96 7.04 5.69 -17.46
C GLU A 96 6.27 6.96 -17.07
N ASN A 97 6.71 7.69 -16.05
CA ASN A 97 6.09 8.95 -15.63
C ASN A 97 6.25 10.03 -16.71
N GLU A 98 7.44 10.18 -17.28
CA GLU A 98 7.68 11.08 -18.42
C GLU A 98 6.80 10.72 -19.62
N ARG A 99 6.71 9.42 -19.94
CA ARG A 99 5.85 8.92 -21.01
C ARG A 99 4.38 9.26 -20.78
N LEU A 100 3.87 9.04 -19.57
CA LEU A 100 2.48 9.36 -19.21
C LEU A 100 2.20 10.86 -19.22
N LYS A 101 3.14 11.69 -18.75
CA LYS A 101 3.04 13.15 -18.85
C LYS A 101 2.96 13.62 -20.30
N ASN A 102 3.77 13.05 -21.18
CA ASN A 102 3.75 13.34 -22.61
C ASN A 102 2.40 12.93 -23.23
N ASP A 103 1.89 11.74 -22.92
CA ASP A 103 0.59 11.29 -23.42
C ASP A 103 -0.56 12.17 -22.92
N LEU A 104 -0.55 12.54 -21.63
CA LEU A 104 -1.52 13.49 -21.07
C LEU A 104 -1.46 14.85 -21.77
N GLN A 105 -0.26 15.36 -22.08
CA GLN A 105 -0.10 16.62 -22.83
C GLN A 105 -0.70 16.49 -24.24
N VAL A 106 -0.40 15.41 -24.96
CA VAL A 106 -0.96 15.14 -26.29
C VAL A 106 -2.49 15.08 -26.23
N LYS A 107 -3.05 14.29 -25.31
CA LYS A 107 -4.49 14.16 -25.12
C LYS A 107 -5.17 15.45 -24.72
N THR A 108 -4.49 16.29 -23.93
CA THR A 108 -4.99 17.61 -23.55
C THR A 108 -5.05 18.54 -24.75
N VAL A 109 -4.02 18.57 -25.60
CA VAL A 109 -4.01 19.38 -26.83
C VAL A 109 -5.06 18.88 -27.81
N GLU A 110 -5.15 17.56 -28.03
CA GLU A 110 -6.17 16.93 -28.88
C GLU A 110 -7.59 17.31 -28.42
N ASN A 111 -7.88 17.21 -27.12
CA ASN A 111 -9.17 17.63 -26.56
C ASN A 111 -9.42 19.13 -26.73
N LYS A 112 -8.40 19.99 -26.55
CA LYS A 112 -8.55 21.43 -26.76
C LYS A 112 -8.91 21.75 -28.21
N VAL A 113 -8.24 21.12 -29.17
CA VAL A 113 -8.54 21.29 -30.59
C VAL A 113 -9.94 20.78 -30.91
N LEU A 114 -10.30 19.57 -30.47
CA LEU A 114 -11.64 19.02 -30.70
C LEU A 114 -12.75 19.87 -30.06
N LYS A 115 -12.53 20.39 -28.85
CA LYS A 115 -13.48 21.34 -28.24
C LYS A 115 -13.58 22.62 -29.07
N ALA A 116 -12.46 23.21 -29.47
CA ALA A 116 -12.46 24.43 -30.27
C ALA A 116 -13.15 24.24 -31.63
N THR A 117 -12.85 23.15 -32.34
CA THR A 117 -13.46 22.84 -33.65
C THR A 117 -14.93 22.53 -33.51
N THR A 118 -15.34 21.72 -32.53
CA THR A 118 -16.77 21.43 -32.29
C THR A 118 -17.54 22.66 -31.81
N SER A 119 -16.92 23.57 -31.06
CA SER A 119 -17.54 24.85 -30.69
C SER A 119 -17.61 25.85 -31.84
N SER A 120 -16.71 25.75 -32.84
CA SER A 120 -16.75 26.58 -34.05
C SER A 120 -17.75 26.10 -35.11
N SER A 121 -18.39 24.93 -34.91
CA SER A 121 -19.37 24.34 -35.84
C SER A 121 -20.82 24.37 -35.32
N GLY A 122 -21.18 25.29 -34.42
CA GLY A 122 -22.50 25.27 -33.78
C GLY A 122 -22.98 26.62 -33.24
N ASP A 123 -22.95 27.66 -34.07
CA ASP A 123 -23.92 28.77 -34.00
C ASP A 123 -24.87 28.63 -35.18
N VAL A 124 -25.81 27.69 -35.07
CA VAL A 124 -27.08 27.74 -35.80
C VAL A 124 -28.12 27.20 -34.84
N GLY A 125 -28.89 28.11 -34.26
CA GLY A 125 -30.05 27.77 -33.46
C GLY A 125 -31.00 26.91 -34.28
N ALA A 126 -31.15 25.65 -33.91
CA ALA A 126 -32.26 24.81 -34.31
C ALA A 126 -32.36 23.66 -33.31
N GLU A 127 -33.48 23.64 -32.59
CA GLU A 127 -34.06 22.49 -31.92
C GLU A 127 -34.07 21.29 -32.89
N HIS A 128 -33.04 20.44 -32.84
CA HIS A 128 -32.99 19.21 -33.62
C HIS A 128 -32.80 18.02 -32.67
N PHE A 129 -33.94 17.51 -32.20
CA PHE A 129 -34.05 16.26 -31.47
C PHE A 129 -33.68 15.10 -32.40
N VAL A 130 -32.39 14.74 -32.45
CA VAL A 130 -31.92 13.55 -33.15
C VAL A 130 -32.17 12.34 -32.25
N ILE A 131 -33.17 11.55 -32.62
CA ILE A 131 -33.45 10.23 -32.04
C ILE A 131 -32.18 9.37 -32.17
N GLY A 132 -31.52 9.07 -31.04
CA GLY A 132 -30.44 8.09 -30.96
C GLY A 132 -29.05 8.62 -30.61
N SER A 133 -28.84 9.92 -30.39
CA SER A 133 -27.56 10.42 -29.85
C SER A 133 -27.66 10.56 -28.32
N PRO A 134 -26.70 10.04 -27.53
CA PRO A 134 -26.71 10.25 -26.09
C PRO A 134 -26.56 11.75 -25.81
N PRO A 135 -27.30 12.30 -24.83
CA PRO A 135 -27.35 13.73 -24.61
C PRO A 135 -25.93 14.23 -24.35
N ARG A 136 -25.56 15.32 -25.03
CA ARG A 136 -24.30 16.02 -24.77
C ARG A 136 -24.31 16.41 -23.29
N LEU A 137 -23.54 15.67 -22.49
CA LEU A 137 -23.28 15.95 -21.09
C LEU A 137 -22.53 17.27 -21.01
N SER A 138 -23.29 18.36 -20.93
CA SER A 138 -22.75 19.60 -20.38
C SER A 138 -22.39 19.29 -18.93
N SER A 139 -21.18 19.65 -18.51
CA SER A 139 -20.76 19.55 -17.12
C SER A 139 -21.75 20.28 -16.18
N ALA A 140 -22.51 21.24 -16.69
CA ALA A 140 -23.55 21.95 -15.95
C ALA A 140 -24.78 21.08 -15.57
N ILE A 141 -25.07 19.98 -16.28
CA ILE A 141 -26.22 19.09 -15.99
C ILE A 141 -25.77 17.80 -15.28
N PHE A 142 -24.53 17.36 -15.48
CA PHE A 142 -24.01 16.18 -14.76
C PHE A 142 -23.73 16.46 -13.27
N ILE A 143 -23.17 17.64 -12.99
CA ILE A 143 -22.80 18.10 -11.66
C ILE A 143 -24.02 18.13 -10.70
N PRO A 144 -25.21 18.65 -11.03
CA PRO A 144 -26.34 18.66 -10.09
C PRO A 144 -27.01 17.31 -9.86
N ASN A 145 -26.78 16.28 -10.69
CA ASN A 145 -27.36 14.95 -10.44
C ASN A 145 -26.39 14.01 -9.71
N VAL A 146 -25.07 14.17 -9.93
CA VAL A 146 -24.04 13.45 -9.14
C VAL A 146 -23.76 14.15 -7.81
N LEU A 147 -23.90 15.49 -7.76
CA LEU A 147 -23.86 16.27 -6.53
C LEU A 147 -25.25 16.62 -6.00
N GLY A 148 -26.34 16.08 -6.57
CA GLY A 148 -27.72 16.31 -6.11
C GLY A 148 -28.02 15.73 -4.72
N GLY A 149 -27.05 15.03 -4.13
CA GLY A 149 -27.03 14.65 -2.72
C GLY A 149 -26.25 15.60 -1.80
N HIS A 150 -25.57 16.62 -2.34
CA HIS A 150 -25.03 17.72 -1.55
C HIS A 150 -26.15 18.72 -1.29
N GLY A 151 -27.01 18.39 -0.34
CA GLY A 151 -27.74 19.38 0.42
C GLY A 151 -26.78 20.18 1.29
N GLU A 152 -25.94 21.01 0.69
CA GLU A 152 -25.53 22.27 1.32
C GLU A 152 -26.46 23.35 0.79
N GLN A 153 -27.63 23.40 1.42
CA GLN A 153 -28.19 24.62 2.01
C GLN A 153 -27.69 25.95 1.42
N ILE A 154 -27.98 26.21 0.14
CA ILE A 154 -28.03 27.58 -0.38
C ILE A 154 -29.48 28.03 -0.25
N GLY A 155 -29.73 28.86 0.76
CA GLY A 155 -30.96 29.65 0.88
C GLY A 155 -32.14 28.92 1.53
N GLY A 156 -32.19 28.96 2.86
CA GLY A 156 -33.41 28.67 3.60
C GLY A 156 -33.11 28.31 5.04
N LEU A 157 -33.61 29.12 5.98
CA LEU A 157 -33.54 28.87 7.42
C LEU A 157 -33.77 27.38 7.73
N GLN A 158 -32.75 26.68 8.21
CA GLN A 158 -32.95 25.44 8.94
C GLN A 158 -32.35 25.60 10.33
N SER A 159 -33.20 25.41 11.33
CA SER A 159 -32.82 25.34 12.74
C SER A 159 -31.59 24.46 12.90
N ILE A 160 -30.60 24.95 13.63
CA ILE A 160 -29.44 24.15 14.08
C ILE A 160 -30.00 22.85 14.67
N PRO A 161 -29.86 21.68 14.01
CA PRO A 161 -30.26 20.45 14.64
C PRO A 161 -29.29 20.24 15.80
N SER A 162 -29.83 19.91 16.98
CA SER A 162 -29.00 19.54 18.14
C SER A 162 -27.94 18.52 17.70
N GLU A 163 -26.72 18.67 18.21
CA GLU A 163 -25.53 17.90 17.81
C GLU A 163 -25.76 16.38 17.77
N SER A 164 -26.71 15.88 18.57
CA SER A 164 -27.17 14.48 18.63
C SER A 164 -27.84 13.93 17.37
N GLN A 165 -28.39 14.78 16.48
CA GLN A 165 -29.10 14.38 15.26
C GLN A 165 -28.28 14.60 13.98
N ARG A 166 -27.04 15.04 14.12
CA ARG A 166 -26.13 15.24 12.99
C ARG A 166 -25.79 13.90 12.35
N ARG A 167 -26.04 13.80 11.04
CA ARG A 167 -25.72 12.64 10.20
C ARG A 167 -24.33 12.82 9.62
N LEU A 168 -23.50 11.81 9.74
CA LEU A 168 -22.12 11.78 9.28
C LEU A 168 -21.95 10.75 8.17
N SER A 169 -21.19 11.13 7.15
CA SER A 169 -20.67 10.20 6.14
C SER A 169 -19.60 9.28 6.78
N PRO A 170 -19.21 8.18 6.13
CA PRO A 170 -18.18 7.29 6.68
C PRO A 170 -16.85 8.01 6.97
N SER A 171 -16.44 8.93 6.10
CA SER A 171 -15.24 9.76 6.32
C SER A 171 -15.42 10.70 7.50
N ALA A 172 -16.55 11.42 7.56
CA ALA A 172 -16.80 12.36 8.65
C ALA A 172 -16.99 11.67 10.01
N ALA A 173 -17.52 10.44 10.01
CA ALA A 173 -17.62 9.61 11.20
C ALA A 173 -16.23 9.20 11.72
N TRP A 174 -15.32 8.83 10.81
CA TRP A 174 -13.93 8.56 11.17
C TRP A 174 -13.22 9.80 11.73
N ASP A 175 -13.36 10.94 11.07
CA ASP A 175 -12.77 12.20 11.52
C ASP A 175 -13.29 12.59 12.91
N TYR A 176 -14.58 12.38 13.16
CA TYR A 176 -15.20 12.61 14.46
C TYR A 176 -14.63 11.70 15.57
N VAL A 177 -14.40 10.42 15.27
CA VAL A 177 -13.78 9.46 16.21
C VAL A 177 -12.34 9.87 16.54
N VAL A 178 -11.55 10.26 15.54
CA VAL A 178 -10.14 10.65 15.74
C VAL A 178 -10.01 11.96 16.52
N GLN A 179 -10.98 12.86 16.37
CA GLN A 179 -11.03 14.13 17.12
C GLN A 179 -11.45 13.94 18.59
N HIS A 180 -12.07 12.81 18.93
CA HIS A 180 -12.56 12.55 20.28
C HIS A 180 -11.43 12.44 21.31
N GLU A 181 -11.61 13.07 22.48
CA GLU A 181 -10.58 13.14 23.53
C GLU A 181 -10.14 11.74 24.04
N LEU A 182 -11.05 10.77 24.02
CA LEU A 182 -10.74 9.39 24.44
C LEU A 182 -9.86 8.64 23.42
N TYR A 183 -9.92 9.02 22.13
CA TYR A 183 -9.01 8.52 21.11
C TYR A 183 -7.60 9.10 21.33
N LYS A 184 -7.50 10.42 21.54
CA LYS A 184 -6.22 11.10 21.84
C LYS A 184 -5.53 10.57 23.09
N ARG A 185 -6.32 10.11 24.07
CA ARG A 185 -5.82 9.48 25.31
C ARG A 185 -5.47 7.99 25.16
N GLY A 186 -5.70 7.38 23.98
CA GLY A 186 -5.41 5.96 23.74
C GLY A 186 -6.32 4.97 24.49
N ALA A 187 -7.46 5.44 24.98
CA ALA A 187 -8.37 4.65 25.80
C ALA A 187 -9.33 3.78 24.96
N ILE A 188 -9.48 4.08 23.67
CA ILE A 188 -10.40 3.39 22.76
C ILE A 188 -9.69 2.22 22.08
N ASP A 189 -10.29 1.03 22.13
CA ASP A 189 -9.93 -0.08 21.24
C ASP A 189 -10.65 0.07 19.89
N MET A 190 -9.89 0.23 18.81
CA MET A 190 -10.42 0.45 17.48
C MET A 190 -11.11 -0.79 16.90
N SER A 191 -10.70 -1.98 17.36
CA SER A 191 -11.29 -3.24 16.90
C SER A 191 -12.71 -3.39 17.44
N SER A 192 -12.88 -3.22 18.76
CA SER A 192 -14.20 -3.18 19.41
C SER A 192 -15.04 -2.00 18.92
N LEU A 193 -14.48 -0.79 18.81
CA LEU A 193 -15.25 0.35 18.30
C LEU A 193 -15.78 0.09 16.88
N GLY A 194 -14.95 -0.50 16.01
CA GLY A 194 -15.35 -0.83 14.64
C GLY A 194 -16.48 -1.86 14.57
N THR A 195 -16.55 -2.84 15.48
CA THR A 195 -17.69 -3.78 15.53
C THR A 195 -18.95 -3.10 16.03
N HIS A 196 -18.85 -2.18 16.99
CA HIS A 196 -19.99 -1.44 17.53
C HIS A 196 -20.54 -0.41 16.54
N VAL A 197 -19.69 0.41 15.91
CA VAL A 197 -20.11 1.42 14.92
C VAL A 197 -20.80 0.78 13.70
N ARG A 198 -20.33 -0.40 13.26
CA ARG A 198 -20.96 -1.14 12.16
C ARG A 198 -22.41 -1.55 12.46
N LYS A 199 -22.76 -1.84 13.72
CA LYS A 199 -24.14 -2.20 14.10
C LYS A 199 -25.13 -1.06 13.90
N TYR A 200 -24.65 0.18 13.99
CA TYR A 200 -25.48 1.39 13.87
C TYR A 200 -25.47 2.00 12.46
N ALA A 201 -24.80 1.37 11.48
CA ALA A 201 -24.76 1.86 10.12
C ALA A 201 -26.15 1.80 9.45
N ARG A 202 -26.64 2.92 8.92
CA ARG A 202 -27.90 2.97 8.16
C ARG A 202 -27.67 3.31 6.70
N CYS A 203 -28.21 2.50 5.78
CA CYS A 203 -28.09 2.75 4.34
C CYS A 203 -29.15 3.75 3.87
N ASN A 204 -28.75 4.78 3.11
CA ASN A 204 -29.70 5.71 2.47
C ASN A 204 -29.52 5.78 0.95
N GLY A 205 -29.31 4.63 0.30
CA GLY A 205 -29.10 4.54 -1.16
C GLY A 205 -27.72 5.00 -1.64
N ASN A 206 -27.10 5.97 -0.94
CA ASN A 206 -25.78 6.52 -1.27
C ASN A 206 -24.66 6.01 -0.35
N GLY A 207 -24.89 4.88 0.34
CA GLY A 207 -23.94 4.27 1.28
C GLY A 207 -24.36 4.36 2.76
N PRO A 208 -23.49 3.89 3.67
CA PRO A 208 -23.76 3.89 5.10
C PRO A 208 -23.63 5.30 5.70
N ILE A 209 -24.58 5.67 6.54
CA ILE A 209 -24.62 6.93 7.29
C ILE A 209 -24.69 6.58 8.78
N PHE A 210 -24.00 7.39 9.57
CA PHE A 210 -23.90 7.25 11.02
C PHE A 210 -24.46 8.49 11.71
N TYR A 211 -25.13 8.32 12.85
CA TYR A 211 -25.51 9.45 13.70
C TYR A 211 -24.43 9.70 14.75
N VAL A 212 -24.21 10.97 15.11
CA VAL A 212 -23.28 11.34 16.18
C VAL A 212 -23.63 10.66 17.51
N SER A 213 -24.91 10.55 17.84
CA SER A 213 -25.41 9.85 19.02
C SER A 213 -25.06 8.36 19.02
N ASP A 214 -25.22 7.70 17.88
CA ASP A 214 -24.89 6.28 17.72
C ASP A 214 -23.37 6.04 17.84
N ILE A 215 -22.54 6.93 17.30
CA ILE A 215 -21.08 6.85 17.44
C ILE A 215 -20.66 7.07 18.89
N ASN A 216 -21.22 8.06 19.58
CA ASN A 216 -20.92 8.29 21.01
C ASN A 216 -21.34 7.09 21.87
N LYS A 217 -22.48 6.47 21.57
CA LYS A 217 -22.93 5.24 22.23
C LYS A 217 -21.97 4.07 21.98
N ALA A 218 -21.53 3.89 20.74
CA ALA A 218 -20.55 2.87 20.38
C ALA A 218 -19.19 3.08 21.09
N ILE A 219 -18.75 4.33 21.24
CA ILE A 219 -17.54 4.67 22.02
C ILE A 219 -17.73 4.27 23.49
N GLN A 220 -18.87 4.63 24.11
CA GLN A 220 -19.14 4.27 25.51
C GLN A 220 -19.21 2.75 25.71
N GLU A 221 -19.88 2.01 24.83
CA GLU A 221 -19.96 0.55 24.88
C GLU A 221 -18.58 -0.10 24.78
N SER A 222 -17.71 0.39 23.88
CA SER A 222 -16.34 -0.12 23.74
C SER A 222 -15.47 0.11 24.99
N LEU A 223 -15.74 1.17 25.75
CA LEU A 223 -15.02 1.46 27.00
C LEU A 223 -15.46 0.54 28.13
N VAL A 224 -16.76 0.27 28.23
CA VAL A 224 -17.31 -0.67 29.23
C VAL A 224 -16.80 -2.09 28.97
N GLU A 225 -16.75 -2.49 27.70
CA GLU A 225 -16.17 -3.79 27.32
C GLU A 225 -14.67 -3.88 27.68
N ARG A 226 -13.90 -2.82 27.42
CA ARG A 226 -12.50 -2.74 27.85
C ARG A 226 -12.34 -2.81 29.37
N SER A 227 -13.18 -2.12 30.15
CA SER A 227 -13.12 -2.19 31.61
C SER A 227 -13.52 -3.56 32.15
N ASN A 228 -14.49 -4.23 31.53
CA ASN A 228 -14.92 -5.57 31.94
C ASN A 228 -13.84 -6.62 31.63
N SER A 229 -13.18 -6.52 30.47
CA SER A 229 -12.04 -7.38 30.11
C SER A 229 -10.86 -7.24 31.09
N LEU A 230 -10.66 -6.07 31.70
CA LEU A 230 -9.61 -5.83 32.71
C LEU A 230 -9.95 -6.38 34.11
N MET A 231 -11.23 -6.62 34.40
CA MET A 231 -11.64 -7.23 35.67
C MET A 231 -11.57 -8.76 35.61
N GLU A 232 -11.84 -9.38 34.47
CA GLU A 232 -11.74 -10.85 34.31
C GLU A 232 -10.28 -11.38 34.36
N GLU A 233 -9.28 -10.55 34.07
CA GLU A 233 -7.86 -10.95 34.20
C GLU A 233 -7.30 -10.89 35.64
N ASN A 234 -8.01 -10.27 36.59
CA ASN A 234 -7.52 -10.14 37.97
C ASN A 234 -8.09 -11.20 38.95
N ASP A 235 -9.03 -12.03 38.50
CA ASP A 235 -9.65 -13.10 39.29
C ASP A 235 -9.21 -14.53 38.86
N SER A 236 -8.10 -14.66 38.12
CA SER A 236 -7.47 -15.96 37.78
C SER A 236 -6.10 -16.15 38.41
#